data_AF-A0A975MF13-F1
#
_entry.id   AF-A0A975MF13-F1
#
_cell.length_a   1.000
_cell.length_b   1.000
_cell.length_c   1.000
_cell.angle_alpha   90.00
_cell.angle_beta   90.00
_cell.angle_gamma   90.00
#
_symmetry.space_group_name_H-M   'P 1'
#
loop_
_entity.id
_entity.type
_entity.pdbx_description
1 polymer ?
#
loop_
_entity_poly.entity_id
_entity_poly.type
_entity_poly.pdbx_seq_one_letter_code
_entity_poly.pdbx_strand_id
1 'polypeptide(L)'
;MSQWLEQLSTLQVLLLVVAVVFGGSIIATVVGALLVRRGRRSPKVLRLWSKIAEKAFLAVRRPLTIVVLDEVTAVIQTGHYTQNISDALIENYDEIKGLVAEKVAEDRNTKLVQRLPGYDAIVSEATEMVLRVTIQMLADPRTDELVRDALRNNVQQIRQAVREREHEAIDEHEPPDPAGTGAPIPESSRYAR
;
A
#
# COMPACT_ATOMS: atom_id res chain seq x y z
N MET A 1 18.38 -14.86 -13.00
CA MET A 1 19.43 -14.32 -13.89
C MET A 1 20.54 -13.56 -13.13
N SER A 2 20.63 -13.70 -11.79
CA SER A 2 21.68 -13.13 -10.92
C SER A 2 22.62 -14.19 -10.32
N GLN A 3 22.34 -15.48 -10.51
CA GLN A 3 23.13 -16.59 -9.96
C GLN A 3 24.59 -16.63 -10.46
N TRP A 4 24.88 -15.96 -11.58
CA TRP A 4 26.26 -15.77 -12.06
C TRP A 4 27.00 -14.66 -11.30
N LEU A 5 26.28 -13.66 -10.78
CA LEU A 5 26.86 -12.57 -9.99
C LEU A 5 27.23 -13.02 -8.57
N GLU A 6 26.49 -13.97 -8.01
CA GLU A 6 26.74 -14.54 -6.67
C GLU A 6 27.98 -15.46 -6.64
N GLN A 7 28.41 -15.99 -7.79
CA GLN A 7 29.65 -16.77 -7.91
C GLN A 7 30.91 -15.91 -8.08
N LEU A 8 30.75 -14.61 -8.31
CA LEU A 8 31.87 -13.69 -8.49
C LEU A 8 32.40 -13.24 -7.13
N SER A 9 33.72 -13.30 -6.97
CA SER A 9 34.40 -12.69 -5.82
C SER A 9 34.11 -11.19 -5.77
N THR A 10 34.08 -10.58 -4.57
CA THR A 10 33.86 -9.13 -4.38
C THR A 10 34.73 -8.27 -5.30
N LEU A 11 35.98 -8.70 -5.55
CA LEU A 11 36.91 -8.04 -6.47
C LEU A 11 36.44 -8.13 -7.93
N GLN A 12 35.91 -9.28 -8.36
CA GLN A 12 35.39 -9.46 -9.71
C GLN A 12 34.12 -8.67 -9.97
N VAL A 13 33.23 -8.55 -8.97
CA VAL A 13 32.05 -7.68 -9.06
C VAL A 13 32.48 -6.22 -9.19
N LEU A 14 33.45 -5.78 -8.37
CA LEU A 14 33.98 -4.42 -8.43
C LEU A 14 34.64 -4.13 -9.78
N LEU A 15 35.45 -5.05 -10.31
CA LEU A 15 36.05 -4.92 -11.64
C LEU A 15 35.01 -4.91 -12.75
N LEU A 16 33.94 -5.70 -12.64
CA LEU A 16 32.85 -5.71 -13.61
C LEU A 16 32.12 -4.36 -13.62
N VAL A 17 31.82 -3.81 -12.44
CA VAL A 17 31.20 -2.47 -12.32
C VAL A 17 32.12 -1.41 -12.92
N VAL A 18 33.42 -1.42 -12.59
CA VAL A 18 34.41 -0.50 -13.16
C VAL A 18 34.48 -0.65 -14.68
N ALA A 19 34.52 -1.88 -15.21
CA ALA A 19 34.57 -2.14 -16.64
C ALA A 19 33.30 -1.67 -17.37
N VAL A 20 32.11 -1.85 -16.77
CA VAL A 20 30.85 -1.37 -17.33
C VAL A 20 30.80 0.16 -17.33
N VAL A 21 31.21 0.81 -16.24
CA VAL A 21 31.25 2.28 -16.15
C VAL A 21 32.26 2.86 -17.15
N PHE A 22 33.47 2.33 -17.17
CA PHE A 22 34.55 2.81 -18.03
C PHE A 22 34.25 2.52 -19.51
N GLY A 23 33.77 1.32 -19.80
CA GLY A 23 33.31 0.93 -21.14
C GLY A 23 32.16 1.79 -21.62
N GLY A 24 31.16 2.05 -20.76
CA GLY A 24 30.04 2.94 -21.05
C GLY A 24 30.50 4.37 -21.37
N SER A 25 31.46 4.89 -20.61
CA SER A 25 32.05 6.22 -20.86
C SER A 25 32.77 6.30 -22.20
N ILE A 26 33.62 5.31 -22.53
CA ILE A 26 34.33 5.25 -23.81
C ILE A 26 33.33 5.17 -24.97
N ILE A 27 32.32 4.31 -24.86
CA ILE A 27 31.27 4.17 -25.87
C ILE A 27 30.54 5.51 -26.05
N ALA A 28 30.19 6.20 -24.96
CA ALA A 28 29.53 7.50 -25.01
C ALA A 28 30.39 8.55 -25.73
N THR A 29 31.69 8.60 -25.46
CA THR A 29 32.63 9.50 -26.14
C THR A 29 32.76 9.19 -27.63
N VAL A 30 32.91 7.92 -28.00
CA VAL A 30 33.04 7.48 -29.40
C VAL A 30 31.75 7.75 -30.17
N VAL A 31 30.61 7.40 -29.61
CA VAL A 31 29.29 7.67 -30.21
C VAL A 31 29.05 9.16 -30.35
N GLY A 32 29.36 9.95 -29.33
CA GLY A 32 29.26 11.41 -29.37
C GLY A 32 30.13 12.02 -30.46
N ALA A 33 31.40 11.63 -30.55
CA ALA A 33 32.32 12.09 -31.58
C ALA A 33 31.84 11.70 -33.00
N LEU A 34 31.35 10.47 -33.17
CA LEU A 34 30.87 9.96 -34.46
C LEU A 34 29.56 10.63 -34.90
N LEU A 35 28.69 10.98 -33.96
CA LEU A 35 27.47 11.74 -34.21
C LEU A 35 27.75 13.19 -34.62
N VAL A 36 28.68 13.87 -33.93
CA VAL A 36 29.11 15.24 -34.26
C VAL A 36 29.76 15.27 -35.64
N ARG A 37 30.64 14.30 -35.95
CA ARG A 37 31.33 14.21 -37.25
C ARG A 37 30.37 13.94 -38.42
N ARG A 38 29.19 13.37 -38.16
CA ARG A 38 28.13 13.16 -39.16
C ARG A 38 27.17 14.34 -39.32
N GLY A 39 27.33 15.44 -38.58
CA GLY A 39 26.45 16.61 -38.64
C GLY A 39 25.00 16.34 -38.21
N ARG A 40 24.71 15.15 -37.65
CA ARG A 40 23.37 14.76 -37.22
C ARG A 40 23.06 15.34 -35.84
N ARG A 41 22.60 16.60 -35.82
CA ARG A 41 21.87 17.19 -34.68
C ARG A 41 20.42 16.67 -34.65
N SER A 42 20.24 15.36 -34.75
CA SER A 42 18.91 14.77 -35.02
C SER A 42 18.15 14.48 -33.71
N PRO A 43 16.91 14.97 -33.55
CA PRO A 43 16.04 14.71 -32.38
C PRO A 43 15.62 13.24 -32.22
N LYS A 44 16.10 12.35 -33.10
CA LYS A 44 15.87 10.90 -33.03
C LYS A 44 16.74 10.22 -31.97
N VAL A 45 17.94 10.76 -31.68
CA VAL A 45 18.83 10.20 -30.65
C VAL A 45 18.21 10.40 -29.26
N LEU A 46 17.65 11.58 -28.99
CA LEU A 46 16.93 11.87 -27.73
C LEU A 46 15.71 10.96 -27.55
N ARG A 47 14.96 10.69 -28.62
CA ARG A 47 13.81 9.76 -28.61
C ARG A 47 14.23 8.29 -28.43
N LEU A 48 15.45 7.93 -28.80
CA LEU A 48 15.98 6.59 -28.55
C LEU A 48 16.37 6.44 -27.08
N TRP A 49 17.02 7.47 -26.51
CA TRP A 49 17.35 7.52 -25.08
C TRP A 49 16.12 7.47 -24.20
N SER A 50 15.03 8.17 -24.56
CA SER A 50 13.79 8.13 -23.78
C SER A 50 13.20 6.72 -23.73
N LYS A 51 13.17 5.99 -24.86
CA LYS A 51 12.70 4.60 -24.91
C LYS A 51 13.58 3.63 -24.14
N ILE A 52 14.90 3.87 -24.12
CA ILE A 52 15.85 3.07 -23.34
C ILE A 52 15.64 3.32 -21.84
N ALA A 53 15.48 4.59 -21.43
CA ALA A 53 15.21 4.96 -20.05
C ALA A 53 13.87 4.39 -19.57
N GLU A 54 12.82 4.45 -20.40
CA GLU A 54 11.51 3.87 -20.13
C GLU A 54 11.60 2.34 -19.95
N LYS A 55 12.27 1.63 -20.86
CA LYS A 55 12.49 0.18 -20.73
C LYS A 55 13.32 -0.19 -19.50
N ALA A 56 14.34 0.61 -19.19
CA ALA A 56 15.16 0.40 -18.00
C ALA A 56 14.34 0.61 -16.72
N PHE A 57 13.52 1.66 -16.66
CA PHE A 57 12.62 1.93 -15.55
C PHE A 57 11.60 0.80 -15.37
N LEU A 58 10.97 0.35 -16.45
CA LEU A 58 10.05 -0.80 -16.42
C LEU A 58 10.73 -2.09 -15.96
N ALA A 59 12.00 -2.29 -16.31
CA ALA A 59 12.77 -3.44 -15.86
C ALA A 59 13.10 -3.41 -14.36
N VAL A 60 13.26 -2.21 -13.77
CA VAL A 60 13.62 -2.03 -12.36
C VAL A 60 12.40 -1.91 -11.44
N ARG A 61 11.24 -1.45 -11.94
CA ARG A 61 10.01 -1.26 -11.15
C ARG A 61 9.64 -2.52 -10.36
N ARG A 62 9.64 -3.69 -11.00
CA ARG A 62 9.23 -4.96 -10.39
C ARG A 62 10.18 -5.45 -9.28
N PRO A 63 11.50 -5.56 -9.50
CA PRO A 63 12.43 -5.88 -8.41
C PRO A 63 12.31 -4.90 -7.24
N LEU A 64 12.13 -3.61 -7.52
CA LEU A 64 11.97 -2.60 -6.48
C LEU A 64 10.71 -2.84 -5.65
N THR A 65 9.54 -3.06 -6.28
CA THR A 65 8.29 -3.35 -5.55
C THR A 65 8.42 -4.60 -4.68
N ILE A 66 9.09 -5.65 -5.16
CA ILE A 66 9.29 -6.88 -4.38
C ILE A 66 10.16 -6.59 -3.14
N VAL A 67 11.26 -5.85 -3.30
CA VAL A 67 12.15 -5.48 -2.18
C VAL A 67 11.41 -4.61 -1.15
N VAL A 68 10.64 -3.63 -1.62
CA VAL A 68 9.82 -2.78 -0.74
C VAL A 68 8.78 -3.62 0.00
N LEU A 69 8.12 -4.55 -0.69
CA LEU A 69 7.15 -5.43 -0.05
C LEU A 69 7.81 -6.35 0.99
N ASP A 70 9.03 -6.84 0.74
CA ASP A 70 9.79 -7.63 1.72
C ASP A 70 10.09 -6.80 2.99
N GLU A 71 10.46 -5.53 2.83
CA GLU A 71 10.67 -4.61 3.97
C GLU A 71 9.36 -4.35 4.74
N VAL A 72 8.29 -4.01 4.03
CA VAL A 72 6.97 -3.77 4.65
C VAL A 72 6.44 -5.02 5.35
N THR A 73 6.69 -6.21 4.80
CA THR A 73 6.35 -7.49 5.44
C THR A 73 7.05 -7.64 6.79
N ALA A 74 8.35 -7.31 6.85
CA ALA A 74 9.12 -7.38 8.09
C ALA A 74 8.56 -6.42 9.15
N VAL A 75 8.19 -5.19 8.75
CA VAL A 75 7.55 -4.23 9.65
C VAL A 75 6.20 -4.74 10.15
N ILE A 76 5.33 -5.22 9.24
CA ILE A 76 4.00 -5.71 9.61
C ILE A 76 4.07 -6.86 10.60
N GLN A 77 5.04 -7.76 10.47
CA GLN A 77 5.21 -8.90 11.38
C GLN A 77 5.51 -8.48 12.83
N THR A 78 6.09 -7.30 13.04
CA THR A 78 6.47 -6.80 14.36
C THR A 78 5.37 -6.02 15.09
N GLY A 79 4.25 -5.74 14.42
CA GLY A 79 3.15 -4.93 14.99
C GLY A 79 2.30 -5.67 16.05
N HIS A 80 1.68 -4.88 16.93
CA HIS A 80 0.67 -5.29 17.92
C HIS A 80 -0.72 -4.77 17.52
N TYR A 81 -1.32 -5.38 16.50
CA TYR A 81 -2.53 -4.82 15.86
C TYR A 81 -3.76 -4.92 16.74
N THR A 82 -3.96 -6.05 17.41
CA THR A 82 -5.17 -6.24 18.22
C THR A 82 -5.13 -5.37 19.47
N GLN A 83 -3.95 -5.15 20.05
CA GLN A 83 -3.74 -4.22 21.15
C GLN A 83 -4.04 -2.77 20.74
N ASN A 84 -3.52 -2.32 19.59
CA ASN A 84 -3.81 -0.98 19.10
C ASN A 84 -5.31 -0.77 18.86
N ILE A 85 -6.01 -1.80 18.38
CA ILE A 85 -7.47 -1.76 18.20
C ILE A 85 -8.19 -1.74 19.55
N SER A 86 -7.76 -2.55 20.53
CA SER A 86 -8.36 -2.52 21.87
C SER A 86 -8.20 -1.16 22.53
N ASP A 87 -7.04 -0.53 22.40
CA ASP A 87 -6.75 0.78 22.98
C ASP A 87 -7.64 1.86 22.33
N ALA A 88 -7.78 1.83 21.00
CA ALA A 88 -8.68 2.73 20.28
C ALA A 88 -10.16 2.53 20.65
N LEU A 89 -10.59 1.28 20.91
CA LEU A 89 -11.95 0.97 21.37
C LEU A 89 -12.20 1.43 22.81
N ILE A 90 -11.19 1.40 23.68
CA ILE A 90 -11.27 1.94 25.04
C ILE A 90 -11.38 3.46 25.01
N GLU A 91 -10.60 4.13 24.15
CA GLU A 91 -10.60 5.59 24.03
C GLU A 91 -11.96 6.12 23.55
N ASN A 92 -12.65 5.38 22.68
CA ASN A 92 -13.92 5.78 22.08
C ASN A 92 -15.11 4.95 22.59
N TYR A 93 -15.01 4.38 23.79
CA TYR A 93 -15.95 3.38 24.31
C TYR A 93 -17.41 3.82 24.28
N ASP A 94 -17.70 5.04 24.77
CA ASP A 94 -19.06 5.56 24.84
C ASP A 94 -19.66 5.86 23.46
N GLU A 95 -18.84 6.31 22.51
CA GLU A 95 -19.26 6.57 21.13
C GLU A 95 -19.62 5.26 20.42
N ILE A 96 -18.79 4.22 20.57
CA ILE A 96 -19.05 2.89 20.02
C ILE A 96 -20.31 2.27 20.65
N LYS A 97 -20.51 2.43 21.96
CA LYS A 97 -21.73 1.96 22.65
C LYS A 97 -22.99 2.62 22.07
N GLY A 98 -22.95 3.94 21.86
CA GLY A 98 -24.04 4.69 21.22
C GLY A 98 -24.32 4.21 19.81
N LEU A 99 -23.27 4.03 19.00
CA LEU A 99 -23.37 3.54 17.63
C LEU A 99 -23.97 2.13 17.56
N VAL A 100 -23.55 1.21 18.44
CA VAL A 100 -24.10 -0.14 18.47
C VAL A 100 -25.58 -0.12 18.87
N ALA A 101 -25.96 0.68 19.87
CA ALA A 101 -27.36 0.82 20.25
C ALA A 101 -28.23 1.35 19.10
N GLU A 102 -27.74 2.34 18.36
CA GLU A 102 -28.40 2.85 17.14
C GLU A 102 -28.56 1.74 16.09
N LYS A 103 -27.49 1.00 15.77
CA LYS A 103 -27.54 -0.07 14.76
C LYS A 103 -28.44 -1.23 15.18
N VAL A 104 -28.49 -1.57 16.46
CA VAL A 104 -29.38 -2.61 17.01
C VAL A 104 -30.85 -2.16 16.98
N ALA A 105 -31.11 -0.86 17.16
CA ALA A 105 -32.45 -0.29 17.01
C ALA A 105 -32.90 -0.26 15.53
N GLU A 106 -31.97 -0.11 14.58
CA GLU A 106 -32.25 -0.14 13.15
C GLU A 106 -32.41 -1.56 12.56
N ASP A 107 -31.93 -2.60 13.25
CA ASP A 107 -32.00 -3.99 12.78
C ASP A 107 -33.46 -4.50 12.72
N ARG A 108 -33.81 -5.09 11.57
CA ARG A 108 -35.16 -5.62 11.31
C ARG A 108 -35.53 -6.77 12.23
N ASN A 109 -34.54 -7.53 12.73
CA ASN A 109 -34.75 -8.69 13.60
C ASN A 109 -35.13 -8.28 15.04
N THR A 110 -34.84 -7.05 15.45
CA THR A 110 -35.09 -6.56 16.82
C THR A 110 -36.48 -5.97 17.01
N LYS A 111 -37.29 -5.82 15.96
CA LYS A 111 -38.63 -5.18 16.00
C LYS A 111 -39.62 -5.77 17.02
N LEU A 112 -39.55 -7.08 17.27
CA LEU A 112 -40.37 -7.73 18.29
C LEU A 112 -39.84 -7.49 19.71
N VAL A 113 -38.51 -7.45 19.85
CA VAL A 113 -37.81 -7.30 21.13
C VAL A 113 -37.84 -5.85 21.62
N GLN A 114 -37.83 -4.88 20.70
CA GLN A 114 -37.98 -3.43 20.97
C GLN A 114 -39.28 -3.06 21.69
N ARG A 115 -40.32 -3.90 21.60
CA ARG A 115 -41.61 -3.64 22.26
C ARG A 115 -41.67 -4.09 23.72
N LEU A 116 -40.63 -4.77 24.20
CA LEU A 116 -40.59 -5.26 25.57
C LEU A 116 -40.21 -4.12 26.55
N PRO A 117 -40.85 -4.05 27.72
CA PRO A 117 -40.46 -3.10 28.75
C PRO A 117 -39.02 -3.40 29.21
N GLY A 118 -38.18 -2.36 29.28
CA GLY A 118 -36.78 -2.50 29.66
C GLY A 118 -35.82 -2.88 28.53
N TYR A 119 -36.26 -2.85 27.27
CA TYR A 119 -35.41 -3.09 26.09
C TYR A 119 -34.11 -2.28 26.13
N ASP A 120 -34.18 -0.97 26.36
CA ASP A 120 -33.00 -0.09 26.34
C ASP A 120 -31.98 -0.47 27.42
N ALA A 121 -32.46 -0.87 28.61
CA ALA A 121 -31.59 -1.30 29.70
C ALA A 121 -30.91 -2.63 29.36
N ILE A 122 -31.65 -3.60 28.82
CA ILE A 122 -31.11 -4.91 28.42
C ILE A 122 -30.08 -4.75 27.30
N VAL A 123 -30.39 -3.95 26.27
CA VAL A 123 -29.47 -3.72 25.15
C VAL A 123 -28.24 -2.96 25.61
N SER A 124 -28.37 -1.95 26.47
CA SER A 124 -27.23 -1.21 27.02
C SER A 124 -26.29 -2.13 27.80
N GLU A 125 -26.82 -2.95 28.71
CA GLU A 125 -26.02 -3.90 29.51
C GLU A 125 -25.41 -5.01 28.67
N ALA A 126 -26.17 -5.57 27.73
CA ALA A 126 -25.65 -6.59 26.83
C ALA A 126 -24.55 -6.03 25.92
N THR A 127 -24.73 -4.82 25.38
CA THR A 127 -23.73 -4.12 24.56
C THR A 127 -22.48 -3.84 25.36
N GLU A 128 -22.62 -3.34 26.59
CA GLU A 128 -21.50 -3.10 27.50
C GLU A 128 -20.72 -4.37 27.81
N MET A 129 -21.42 -5.47 28.11
CA MET A 129 -20.79 -6.76 28.37
C MET A 129 -20.03 -7.27 27.14
N VAL A 130 -20.66 -7.24 25.96
CA VAL A 130 -20.05 -7.71 24.70
C VAL A 130 -18.85 -6.86 24.34
N LEU A 131 -18.94 -5.53 24.43
CA LEU A 131 -17.85 -4.62 24.11
C LEU A 131 -16.66 -4.86 25.04
N ARG A 132 -16.91 -4.96 26.34
CA ARG A 132 -15.89 -5.28 27.34
C ARG A 132 -15.20 -6.61 27.06
N VAL A 133 -15.96 -7.67 26.80
CA VAL A 133 -15.40 -9.00 26.49
C VAL A 133 -14.61 -8.96 25.19
N THR A 134 -15.10 -8.25 24.16
CA THR A 134 -14.40 -8.11 22.88
C THR A 134 -13.08 -7.36 23.03
N ILE A 135 -13.05 -6.28 23.80
CA ILE A 135 -11.81 -5.55 24.12
C ILE A 135 -10.82 -6.45 24.85
N GLN A 136 -11.28 -7.22 25.84
CA GLN A 136 -10.42 -8.19 26.55
C GLN A 136 -9.88 -9.28 25.61
N MET A 137 -10.69 -9.77 24.69
CA MET A 137 -10.26 -10.72 23.68
C MET A 137 -9.22 -10.12 22.73
N LEU A 138 -9.39 -8.87 22.32
CA LEU A 138 -8.43 -8.17 21.45
C LEU A 138 -7.08 -7.90 22.16
N ALA A 139 -7.12 -7.66 23.47
CA ALA A 139 -5.91 -7.50 24.29
C ALA A 139 -5.24 -8.83 24.68
N ASP A 140 -5.87 -9.99 24.41
CA ASP A 140 -5.28 -11.30 24.68
C ASP A 140 -4.14 -11.60 23.69
N PRO A 141 -2.93 -11.97 24.18
CA PRO A 141 -1.79 -12.28 23.32
C PRO A 141 -2.05 -13.37 22.27
N ARG A 142 -2.97 -14.30 22.53
CA ARG A 142 -3.33 -15.38 21.60
C ARG A 142 -4.12 -14.86 20.40
N THR A 143 -4.98 -13.87 20.62
CA THR A 143 -5.72 -13.21 19.54
C THR A 143 -4.77 -12.40 18.66
N ASP A 144 -3.79 -11.73 19.28
CA ASP A 144 -2.73 -11.01 18.55
C ASP A 144 -1.89 -11.96 17.68
N GLU A 145 -1.52 -13.13 18.20
CA GLU A 145 -0.83 -14.18 17.41
C GLU A 145 -1.67 -14.69 16.25
N LEU A 146 -2.97 -14.96 16.47
CA LEU A 146 -3.89 -15.39 15.42
C LEU A 146 -3.98 -14.36 14.28
N VAL A 147 -4.14 -13.08 14.63
CA VAL A 147 -4.22 -12.00 13.64
C VAL A 147 -2.90 -11.82 12.92
N ARG A 148 -1.77 -11.92 13.62
CA ARG A 148 -0.42 -11.89 13.02
C ARG A 148 -0.24 -13.01 12.00
N ASP A 149 -0.69 -14.22 12.29
CA ASP A 149 -0.63 -15.35 11.35
C ASP A 149 -1.52 -15.13 10.12
N ALA A 150 -2.74 -14.62 10.32
CA ALA A 150 -3.62 -14.25 9.22
C ALA A 150 -2.98 -13.17 8.32
N LEU A 151 -2.40 -12.13 8.92
CA LEU A 151 -1.70 -11.07 8.18
C LEU A 151 -0.48 -11.62 7.44
N ARG A 152 0.32 -12.50 8.06
CA ARG A 152 1.46 -13.15 7.42
C ARG A 152 1.04 -13.89 6.15
N ASN A 153 -0.03 -14.68 6.23
CA ASN A 153 -0.56 -15.42 5.08
C ASN A 153 -1.08 -14.49 3.98
N ASN A 154 -1.75 -13.40 4.33
CA ASN A 154 -2.23 -12.41 3.36
C ASN A 154 -1.08 -11.66 2.68
N VAL A 155 -0.04 -11.27 3.42
CA VAL A 155 1.13 -10.59 2.85
C VAL A 155 1.91 -11.51 1.91
N GLN A 156 2.01 -12.80 2.23
CA GLN A 156 2.57 -13.80 1.32
C GLN A 156 1.76 -13.92 0.02
N GLN A 157 0.42 -13.89 0.11
CA GLN A 157 -0.44 -13.86 -1.08
C GLN A 157 -0.22 -12.60 -1.92
N ILE A 158 -0.16 -11.42 -1.30
CA ILE A 158 0.13 -10.15 -1.99
C ILE A 158 1.49 -10.25 -2.71
N ARG A 159 2.51 -10.78 -2.05
CA ARG A 159 3.84 -10.97 -2.66
C ARG A 159 3.80 -11.89 -3.88
N GLN A 160 3.02 -12.96 -3.80
CA GLN A 160 2.87 -13.88 -4.91
C GLN A 160 2.15 -13.21 -6.09
N ALA A 161 1.02 -12.54 -5.85
CA ALA A 161 0.27 -11.79 -6.86
C ALA A 161 1.10 -10.66 -7.51
N VAL A 162 1.96 -9.99 -6.73
CA VAL A 162 2.93 -9.02 -7.25
C VAL A 162 3.97 -9.68 -8.15
N ARG A 163 4.44 -10.86 -7.78
CA ARG A 163 5.38 -11.62 -8.60
C ARG A 163 4.73 -12.15 -9.87
N GLU A 164 3.47 -12.54 -9.84
CA GLU A 164 2.74 -13.12 -10.96
C GLU A 164 2.10 -12.09 -11.90
N ARG A 165 2.18 -10.79 -11.56
CA ARG A 165 1.62 -9.66 -12.32
C ARG A 165 0.09 -9.60 -12.35
N GLU A 166 -0.59 -10.28 -11.44
CA GLU A 166 -2.06 -10.28 -11.39
C GLU A 166 -2.64 -8.86 -11.13
N HIS A 167 -1.87 -8.01 -10.46
CA HIS A 167 -2.20 -6.61 -10.16
C HIS A 167 -1.96 -5.63 -11.34
N GLU A 168 -1.19 -6.00 -12.37
CA GLU A 168 -0.91 -5.10 -13.51
C GLU A 168 -2.15 -4.89 -14.41
N ALA A 169 -3.12 -5.80 -14.37
CA ALA A 169 -4.39 -5.69 -15.12
C ALA A 169 -5.38 -4.69 -14.51
N ILE A 170 -5.12 -4.22 -13.28
CA ILE A 170 -5.96 -3.26 -12.54
C ILE A 170 -5.38 -1.84 -12.67
N ASP A 171 -4.15 -1.71 -13.16
CA ASP A 171 -3.32 -0.50 -13.19
C ASP A 171 -3.61 0.38 -14.43
N GLU A 172 -4.87 0.65 -14.76
CA GLU A 172 -5.23 1.85 -15.53
C GLU A 172 -5.34 3.03 -14.55
N HIS A 173 -4.19 3.41 -13.98
CA HIS A 173 -4.07 4.66 -13.22
C HIS A 173 -4.24 5.80 -14.22
N GLU A 174 -5.46 6.33 -14.31
CA GLU A 174 -5.69 7.64 -14.90
C GLU A 174 -4.83 8.64 -14.10
N PRO A 175 -3.87 9.34 -14.74
CA PRO A 175 -3.00 10.27 -14.03
C PRO A 175 -3.87 11.31 -13.31
N PRO A 176 -3.56 11.68 -12.05
CA PRO A 176 -4.32 12.69 -11.33
C PRO A 176 -4.33 13.97 -12.17
N ASP A 177 -5.54 14.47 -12.47
CA ASP A 177 -5.78 15.69 -13.21
C ASP A 177 -4.90 16.82 -12.63
N PRO A 178 -3.94 17.37 -13.38
CA PRO A 178 -3.05 18.42 -12.90
C PRO A 178 -3.77 19.78 -12.92
N ALA A 179 -5.00 19.87 -12.41
CA ALA A 179 -5.66 21.12 -12.06
C ALA A 179 -7.03 20.84 -11.42
N GLY A 180 -7.10 20.90 -10.10
CA GLY A 180 -8.35 21.20 -9.38
C GLY A 180 -8.86 22.62 -9.63
N THR A 181 -8.90 23.10 -10.88
CA THR A 181 -9.44 24.42 -11.27
C THR A 181 -10.90 24.32 -11.73
N GLY A 182 -11.56 23.18 -11.50
CA GLY A 182 -12.91 22.90 -12.02
C GLY A 182 -14.02 22.69 -11.00
N ALA A 183 -13.80 22.88 -9.70
CA ALA A 183 -14.90 22.76 -8.74
C ALA A 183 -15.82 24.00 -8.81
N PRO A 184 -17.12 23.87 -9.13
CA PRO A 184 -18.06 24.97 -8.98
C PRO A 184 -18.14 25.32 -7.49
N ILE A 185 -17.86 26.57 -7.14
CA ILE A 185 -18.08 27.08 -5.79
C ILE A 185 -19.58 26.96 -5.50
N PRO A 186 -20.03 26.30 -4.42
CA PRO A 186 -21.45 26.22 -4.08
C PRO A 186 -22.00 27.63 -3.82
N GLU A 187 -23.05 27.98 -4.56
CA GLU A 187 -23.65 29.32 -4.62
C GLU A 187 -24.54 29.67 -3.39
N SER A 188 -24.37 28.95 -2.27
CA SER A 188 -25.27 29.04 -1.12
C SER A 188 -25.01 30.24 -0.17
N SER A 189 -24.14 31.18 -0.54
CA SER A 189 -23.86 32.38 0.29
C SER A 189 -24.27 33.72 -0.34
N ARG A 190 -25.20 33.73 -1.33
CA ARG A 190 -25.73 34.99 -1.93
C ARG A 190 -27.14 35.41 -1.54
N TYR A 191 -27.82 34.69 -0.65
CA TYR A 191 -29.14 35.10 -0.14
C TYR A 191 -29.14 35.17 1.39
N ALA A 192 -28.46 36.19 1.91
CA ALA A 192 -28.67 36.70 3.25
C ALA A 192 -28.72 38.23 3.20
N ARG A 193 -29.84 38.76 2.69
CA ARG A 193 -30.41 40.07 3.01
C ARG A 193 -31.92 39.98 2.88
#